data_AF-A0A1C3NSQ3-F1
#
_entry.id   AF-A0A1C3NSQ3-F1
#
_cell.length_a   1.000
_cell.length_b   1.000
_cell.length_c   1.000
_cell.angle_alpha   90.00
_cell.angle_beta   90.00
_cell.angle_gamma   90.00
#
_symmetry.space_group_name_H-M   'P 1'
#
loop_
_entity.id
_entity.type
_entity.pdbx_description
1 polymer ?
#
loop_
_entity_poly.entity_id
_entity_poly.type
_entity_poly.pdbx_seq_one_letter_code
_entity_poly.pdbx_strand_id
1 'polypeptide(L)'
;MHHYHELEIPGRFDPLALVAALSDSDLFSSHVVYERDNQWWFAGAVFGEVVVEPTVVRSSCQGRQTAVERSPHPLRQVGDLLATFPLADWHAYGWVCFEFAYALAGGPRVAEGRPLLHVMVPRTEIWLRTDHVLIRGTDDLVIGSVRDLITGFA
;
A
#
# COMPACT_ATOMS: atom_id res chain seq x y z
N MET A 1 -2.82 19.39 -0.80
CA MET A 1 -3.43 18.05 -0.71
C MET A 1 -3.42 17.47 -2.11
N HIS A 2 -2.91 16.25 -2.29
CA HIS A 2 -2.95 15.52 -3.55
C HIS A 2 -4.25 14.71 -3.64
N HIS A 3 -4.66 14.38 -4.86
CA HIS A 3 -5.81 13.53 -5.14
C HIS A 3 -5.40 12.48 -6.17
N TYR A 4 -6.05 11.32 -6.13
CA TYR A 4 -5.91 10.36 -7.21
C TYR A 4 -6.64 10.86 -8.46
N HIS A 5 -6.03 10.61 -9.61
CA HIS A 5 -6.69 10.60 -10.90
C HIS A 5 -7.27 9.21 -11.12
N GLU A 6 -8.52 9.15 -11.59
CA GLU A 6 -9.26 7.90 -11.70
C GLU A 6 -9.57 7.57 -13.16
N LEU A 7 -9.42 6.31 -13.51
CA LEU A 7 -9.76 5.75 -14.82
C LEU A 7 -10.47 4.41 -14.63
N GLU A 8 -11.69 4.32 -15.14
CA GLU A 8 -12.48 3.09 -15.13
C GLU A 8 -12.42 2.42 -16.51
N ILE A 9 -12.23 1.11 -16.51
CA ILE A 9 -12.17 0.26 -17.71
C ILE A 9 -13.22 -0.84 -17.55
N PRO A 10 -14.36 -0.76 -18.25
CA PRO A 10 -15.32 -1.86 -18.30
C PRO A 10 -14.78 -2.99 -19.18
N GLY A 11 -15.09 -4.24 -18.84
CA GLY A 11 -14.63 -5.38 -19.64
C GLY A 11 -14.96 -6.73 -19.03
N ARG A 12 -14.25 -7.76 -19.47
CA ARG A 12 -14.23 -9.05 -18.77
C ARG A 12 -12.80 -9.41 -18.47
N PHE A 13 -12.49 -9.56 -17.19
CA PHE A 13 -11.13 -9.78 -16.73
C PHE A 13 -11.07 -11.06 -15.89
N ASP A 14 -9.93 -11.75 -15.97
CA ASP A 14 -9.51 -12.71 -14.95
C ASP A 14 -8.66 -11.93 -13.93
N PRO A 15 -9.18 -11.64 -12.72
CA PRO A 15 -8.46 -10.84 -11.74
C PRO A 15 -7.11 -11.45 -11.35
N LEU A 16 -7.01 -12.78 -11.26
CA LEU A 16 -5.78 -13.44 -10.86
C LEU A 16 -4.71 -13.30 -11.95
N ALA A 17 -5.08 -13.56 -13.21
CA ALA A 17 -4.16 -13.41 -14.34
C ALA A 17 -3.68 -11.96 -14.47
N LEU A 18 -4.58 -10.99 -14.29
CA LEU A 18 -4.25 -9.58 -14.40
C LEU A 18 -3.36 -9.09 -13.25
N VAL A 19 -3.64 -9.50 -12.01
CA VAL A 19 -2.75 -9.22 -10.87
C VAL A 19 -1.36 -9.81 -11.10
N ALA A 20 -1.26 -11.05 -11.60
CA ALA A 20 0.03 -11.67 -11.90
C ALA A 20 0.80 -10.85 -12.95
N ALA A 21 0.12 -10.37 -13.98
CA ALA A 21 0.73 -9.53 -15.01
C ALA A 21 1.18 -8.17 -14.47
N LEU A 22 0.40 -7.54 -13.60
CA LEU A 22 0.77 -6.30 -12.93
C LEU A 22 1.98 -6.49 -12.01
N SER A 23 2.02 -7.61 -11.27
CA SER A 23 3.15 -7.98 -10.40
C SER A 23 4.45 -8.23 -11.18
N ASP A 24 4.35 -8.75 -12.40
CA ASP A 24 5.50 -9.02 -13.30
C ASP A 24 5.85 -7.81 -14.18
N SER A 25 4.98 -6.79 -14.22
CA SER A 25 5.26 -5.55 -14.92
C SER A 25 6.27 -4.73 -14.12
N ASP A 26 7.41 -4.38 -14.72
CA ASP A 26 8.42 -3.49 -14.13
C ASP A 26 7.90 -2.04 -13.86
N LEU A 27 6.58 -1.82 -13.93
CA LEU A 27 5.90 -0.56 -13.62
C LEU A 27 6.01 -0.17 -12.15
N PHE A 28 6.19 -1.14 -11.24
CA PHE A 28 6.18 -0.88 -9.80
C PHE A 28 7.40 -1.48 -9.09
N SER A 29 8.11 -0.64 -8.35
CA SER A 29 9.26 -1.08 -7.52
C SER A 29 8.87 -1.96 -6.32
N SER A 30 7.62 -1.88 -5.90
CA SER A 30 7.04 -2.67 -4.81
C SER A 30 5.53 -2.68 -4.98
N HIS A 31 4.88 -3.72 -4.48
CA HIS A 31 3.43 -3.80 -4.50
C HIS A 31 2.89 -4.66 -3.34
N VAL A 32 1.61 -4.48 -3.05
CA VAL A 32 0.80 -5.38 -2.20
C VAL A 32 -0.44 -5.77 -2.99
N VAL A 33 -0.75 -7.06 -2.99
CA VAL A 33 -2.02 -7.59 -3.50
C VAL A 33 -2.87 -8.01 -2.33
N TYR A 34 -4.15 -7.63 -2.34
CA TYR A 34 -5.13 -8.06 -1.36
C TYR A 34 -6.39 -8.55 -2.05
N GLU A 35 -6.89 -9.73 -1.67
CA GLU A 35 -8.14 -10.31 -2.14
C GLU A 35 -9.15 -10.35 -0.98
N ARG A 36 -10.38 -9.88 -1.23
CA ARG A 36 -11.50 -10.06 -0.32
C ARG A 36 -12.82 -10.00 -1.07
N ASP A 37 -13.73 -10.92 -0.77
CA ASP A 37 -15.11 -10.95 -1.30
C ASP A 37 -15.19 -10.84 -2.84
N ASN A 38 -14.38 -11.63 -3.56
CA ASN A 38 -14.26 -11.60 -5.03
C ASN A 38 -13.83 -10.25 -5.62
N GLN A 39 -13.24 -9.38 -4.81
CA GLN A 39 -12.59 -8.15 -5.25
C GLN A 39 -11.10 -8.22 -4.92
N TRP A 40 -10.30 -7.71 -5.84
CA TRP A 40 -8.86 -7.64 -5.70
C TRP A 40 -8.42 -6.19 -5.67
N TRP A 41 -7.45 -5.89 -4.82
CA TRP A 41 -6.77 -4.62 -4.73
C TRP A 41 -5.30 -4.84 -5.02
N PHE A 42 -4.77 -4.12 -6.01
CA PHE A 42 -3.35 -4.04 -6.29
C PHE A 42 -2.86 -2.65 -5.89
N ALA A 43 -2.00 -2.58 -4.89
CA ALA A 43 -1.41 -1.35 -4.39
C ALA A 43 0.05 -1.27 -4.87
N GLY A 44 0.32 -0.44 -5.87
CA GLY A 44 1.61 -0.32 -6.55
C GLY A 44 2.38 0.94 -6.17
N ALA A 45 3.68 0.76 -5.93
CA ALA A 45 4.63 1.77 -5.45
C ALA A 45 4.19 2.50 -4.16
N VAL A 46 5.08 3.28 -3.56
CA VAL A 46 4.85 3.91 -2.25
C VAL A 46 4.73 5.44 -2.41
N PHE A 47 3.58 5.99 -2.04
CA PHE A 47 3.38 7.43 -1.87
C PHE A 47 3.91 7.88 -0.50
N GLY A 48 3.58 7.10 0.53
CA GLY A 48 4.14 7.21 1.86
C GLY A 48 3.96 5.92 2.65
N GLU A 49 4.74 5.75 3.70
CA GLU A 49 4.75 4.54 4.51
C GLU A 49 5.07 4.83 5.97
N VAL A 50 4.61 3.93 6.83
CA VAL A 50 4.95 3.89 8.25
C VAL A 50 5.46 2.49 8.58
N VAL A 51 6.63 2.45 9.22
CA VAL A 51 7.32 1.24 9.62
C VAL A 51 7.50 1.26 11.13
N VAL A 52 7.01 0.23 11.82
CA VAL A 52 7.20 0.08 13.27
C VAL A 52 8.32 -0.93 13.52
N GLU A 53 9.34 -0.52 14.24
CA GLU A 53 10.42 -1.36 14.78
C GLU A 53 10.21 -1.54 16.30
N PRO A 54 11.01 -2.36 17.01
CA PRO A 54 10.82 -2.60 18.44
C PRO A 54 10.81 -1.35 19.32
N THR A 55 11.61 -0.34 18.98
CA THR A 55 11.81 0.88 19.76
C THR A 55 11.47 2.18 19.01
N VAL A 56 11.34 2.13 17.68
CA VAL A 56 11.14 3.31 16.84
C VAL A 56 9.98 3.12 15.88
N VAL A 57 9.29 4.20 15.54
CA VAL A 57 8.36 4.26 14.42
C VAL A 57 8.92 5.24 13.39
N ARG A 58 9.14 4.75 12.17
CA ARG A 58 9.60 5.54 11.03
C ARG A 58 8.42 5.86 10.14
N SER A 59 8.41 7.07 9.60
CA SER A 59 7.47 7.48 8.56
C SER A 59 8.24 8.13 7.42
N SER A 60 7.90 7.78 6.20
CA SER A 60 8.42 8.43 5.00
C SER A 60 7.27 8.80 4.07
N CYS A 61 7.23 10.04 3.61
CA CYS A 61 6.26 10.49 2.63
C CYS A 61 6.83 11.69 1.86
N GLN A 62 6.81 11.62 0.52
CA GLN A 62 7.22 12.71 -0.38
C GLN A 62 8.59 13.34 0.01
N GLY A 63 9.59 12.49 0.30
CA GLY A 63 10.94 12.91 0.67
C GLY A 63 11.11 13.39 2.12
N ARG A 64 10.02 13.58 2.88
CA ARG A 64 10.09 13.84 4.32
C ARG A 64 10.21 12.51 5.07
N GLN A 65 11.21 12.42 5.94
CA GLN A 65 11.42 11.27 6.81
C GLN A 65 11.37 11.70 8.27
N THR A 66 10.69 10.91 9.09
CA THR A 66 10.68 11.07 10.54
C THR A 66 10.95 9.72 11.19
N ALA A 67 11.61 9.76 12.34
CA ALA A 67 11.79 8.62 13.22
C ALA A 67 11.53 9.10 14.64
N VAL A 68 10.56 8.47 15.30
CA VAL A 68 10.12 8.84 16.66
C VAL A 68 10.10 7.61 17.54
N GLU A 69 10.27 7.79 18.84
CA GLU A 69 10.17 6.69 19.80
C GLU A 69 8.79 6.02 19.69
N ARG A 70 8.78 4.69 19.79
CA ARG A 70 7.54 3.92 19.76
C ARG A 70 6.76 4.17 21.05
N SER A 71 5.55 4.67 20.88
CA SER A 71 4.62 4.88 21.99
C SER A 71 4.09 3.57 22.58
N PRO A 72 3.47 3.60 23.78
CA PRO A 72 2.70 2.49 24.32
C PRO A 72 1.49 2.08 23.46
N HIS A 73 1.06 2.92 22.51
CA HIS A 73 -0.08 2.69 21.63
C HIS A 73 0.34 2.74 20.15
N PRO A 74 1.17 1.79 19.68
CA PRO A 74 1.83 1.90 18.38
C PRO A 74 0.85 1.96 17.20
N LEU A 75 -0.31 1.29 17.28
CA LEU A 75 -1.32 1.37 16.20
C LEU A 75 -1.99 2.75 16.11
N ARG A 76 -2.21 3.43 17.25
CA ARG A 76 -2.71 4.81 17.24
C ARG A 76 -1.67 5.75 16.63
N GLN A 77 -0.41 5.59 17.03
CA GLN A 77 0.72 6.36 16.49
C GLN A 77 0.88 6.16 14.97
N VAL A 78 0.69 4.93 14.47
CA VAL A 78 0.66 4.65 13.03
C VAL A 78 -0.48 5.41 12.35
N GLY A 79 -1.70 5.34 12.91
CA GLY A 79 -2.84 6.08 12.38
C GLY A 79 -2.62 7.60 12.35
N ASP A 80 -2.06 8.16 13.42
CA ASP A 80 -1.74 9.59 13.51
C ASP A 80 -0.71 10.01 12.46
N LEU A 81 0.33 9.20 12.22
CA LEU A 81 1.34 9.45 11.19
C LEU A 81 0.75 9.37 9.77
N LEU A 82 -0.03 8.33 9.48
CA LEU A 82 -0.72 8.17 8.19
C LEU A 82 -1.68 9.33 7.91
N ALA A 83 -2.38 9.83 8.93
CA ALA A 83 -3.28 10.98 8.81
C ALA A 83 -2.55 12.29 8.42
N THR A 84 -1.22 12.34 8.54
CA THR A 84 -0.43 13.49 8.07
C THR A 84 -0.09 13.43 6.58
N PHE A 85 -0.37 12.32 5.89
CA PHE A 85 -0.02 12.16 4.49
C PHE A 85 -0.88 13.09 3.63
N PRO A 86 -0.28 13.89 2.74
CA PRO A 86 -1.00 14.91 2.00
C PRO A 86 -1.70 14.32 0.76
N LEU A 87 -2.44 13.21 0.92
CA LEU A 87 -3.24 12.56 -0.11
C LEU A 87 -4.67 12.38 0.44
N ALA A 88 -5.68 12.59 -0.38
CA ALA A 88 -7.07 12.34 -0.01
C ALA A 88 -7.52 10.93 -0.41
N ASP A 89 -8.53 10.41 0.28
CA ASP A 89 -9.27 9.18 -0.08
C ASP A 89 -8.38 7.94 -0.31
N TRP A 90 -7.28 7.84 0.43
CA TRP A 90 -6.35 6.72 0.33
C TRP A 90 -6.77 5.52 1.17
N HIS A 91 -6.29 4.35 0.73
CA HIS A 91 -6.22 3.15 1.54
C HIS A 91 -4.76 2.84 1.91
N ALA A 92 -4.57 2.24 3.08
CA ALA A 92 -3.27 1.76 3.52
C ALA A 92 -3.21 0.23 3.43
N TYR A 93 -2.07 -0.28 2.96
CA TYR A 93 -1.80 -1.68 2.71
C TYR A 93 -0.52 -2.10 3.40
N GLY A 94 -0.42 -3.37 3.79
CA GLY A 94 0.82 -3.87 4.34
C GLY A 94 0.60 -5.10 5.20
N TRP A 95 1.47 -5.25 6.20
CA TRP A 95 1.54 -6.46 6.99
C TRP A 95 1.97 -6.17 8.43
N VAL A 96 1.72 -7.15 9.29
CA VAL A 96 2.12 -7.15 10.70
C VAL A 96 2.78 -8.50 11.00
N CYS A 97 3.99 -8.45 11.56
CA CYS A 97 4.69 -9.65 12.02
C CYS A 97 4.06 -10.21 13.28
N PHE A 98 4.21 -11.51 13.47
CA PHE A 98 3.80 -12.20 14.70
C PHE A 98 4.41 -11.57 15.96
N GLU A 99 5.68 -11.16 15.89
CA GLU A 99 6.43 -10.52 16.97
C GLU A 99 5.84 -9.19 17.45
N PHE A 100 5.00 -8.55 16.63
CA PHE A 100 4.28 -7.35 17.04
C PHE A 100 3.39 -7.61 18.26
N ALA A 101 2.84 -8.83 18.40
CA ALA A 101 2.07 -9.22 19.58
C ALA A 101 2.91 -9.15 20.87
N TYR A 102 4.19 -9.54 20.84
CA TYR A 102 5.08 -9.41 21.99
C TYR A 102 5.35 -7.96 22.35
N ALA A 103 5.53 -7.10 21.35
CA ALA A 103 5.74 -5.67 21.56
C ALA A 103 4.52 -4.99 22.21
N LEU A 104 3.31 -5.50 21.97
CA LEU A 104 2.06 -5.04 22.60
C LEU A 104 1.85 -5.62 24.00
N ALA A 105 2.24 -6.88 24.22
CA ALA A 105 2.01 -7.60 25.48
C ALA A 105 3.13 -7.45 26.52
N GLY A 106 4.21 -6.71 26.20
CA GLY A 106 5.40 -6.65 27.06
C GLY A 106 6.16 -7.99 27.11
N GLY A 107 6.08 -8.77 26.02
CA GLY A 107 6.73 -10.07 25.87
C GLY A 107 8.25 -9.97 25.66
N PRO A 108 8.89 -11.07 25.21
CA PRO A 108 10.33 -11.11 25.01
C PRO A 108 10.83 -9.99 24.09
N ARG A 109 12.04 -9.48 24.39
CA ARG A 109 12.64 -8.42 23.57
C ARG A 109 12.89 -8.95 22.16
N VAL A 110 12.29 -8.29 21.18
CA VAL A 110 12.54 -8.55 19.75
C VAL A 110 13.84 -7.87 19.35
N ALA A 111 14.61 -8.52 18.46
CA ALA A 111 15.85 -7.96 17.94
C ALA A 111 15.60 -6.61 17.24
N GLU A 112 16.42 -5.60 17.55
CA GLU A 112 16.33 -4.27 16.95
C GLU A 112 16.57 -4.33 15.42
N GLY A 113 16.11 -3.30 14.71
CA GLY A 113 16.34 -3.14 13.28
C GLY A 113 15.53 -4.07 12.37
N ARG A 114 14.57 -4.82 12.91
CA ARG A 114 13.58 -5.58 12.12
C ARG A 114 12.20 -4.93 12.21
N PRO A 115 11.53 -4.68 11.07
CA PRO A 115 10.15 -4.19 11.11
C PRO A 115 9.20 -5.22 11.73
N LEU A 116 8.33 -4.74 12.61
CA LEU A 116 7.21 -5.48 13.21
C LEU A 116 5.90 -5.22 12.49
N LEU A 117 5.78 -4.05 11.85
CA LEU A 117 4.64 -3.64 11.04
C LEU A 117 5.15 -2.73 9.94
N HIS A 118 4.65 -2.92 8.73
CA HIS A 118 4.87 -2.01 7.61
C HIS A 118 3.53 -1.76 6.96
N VAL A 119 3.14 -0.49 6.87
CA VAL A 119 1.95 -0.04 6.14
C VAL A 119 2.34 1.06 5.18
N MET A 120 1.78 1.03 3.98
CA MET A 120 2.04 1.98 2.91
C MET A 120 0.74 2.48 2.28
N VAL A 121 0.75 3.72 1.83
CA VAL A 121 -0.25 4.32 0.96
C VAL A 121 0.31 4.30 -0.45
N PRO A 122 -0.40 3.71 -1.44
CA PRO A 122 0.17 3.49 -2.76
C PRO A 122 0.18 4.74 -3.63
N ARG A 123 1.07 4.79 -4.62
CA ARG A 123 0.99 5.80 -5.70
C ARG A 123 -0.06 5.44 -6.74
N THR A 124 -0.26 4.16 -6.96
CA THR A 124 -1.26 3.61 -7.88
C THR A 124 -2.02 2.49 -7.18
N GLU A 125 -3.33 2.59 -7.16
CA GLU A 125 -4.24 1.62 -6.57
C GLU A 125 -5.19 1.13 -7.66
N ILE A 126 -5.27 -0.19 -7.85
CA ILE A 126 -6.10 -0.80 -8.89
C ILE A 126 -7.11 -1.71 -8.22
N TRP A 127 -8.39 -1.46 -8.44
CA TRP A 127 -9.47 -2.32 -7.98
C TRP A 127 -9.93 -3.16 -9.14
N LEU A 128 -9.93 -4.47 -8.94
CA LEU A 128 -10.16 -5.44 -9.97
C LEU A 128 -11.39 -6.27 -9.60
N ARG A 129 -12.36 -6.28 -10.50
CA ARG A 129 -13.47 -7.23 -10.53
C ARG A 129 -13.51 -7.91 -11.89
N THR A 130 -14.32 -8.94 -12.01
CA THR A 130 -14.46 -9.69 -13.27
C THR A 130 -15.06 -8.87 -14.41
N ASP A 131 -15.78 -7.78 -14.10
CA ASP A 131 -16.54 -6.96 -15.06
C ASP A 131 -16.01 -5.54 -15.25
N HIS A 132 -15.12 -5.08 -14.37
CA HIS A 132 -14.52 -3.75 -14.46
C HIS A 132 -13.19 -3.68 -13.70
N VAL A 133 -12.38 -2.70 -14.11
CA VAL A 133 -11.17 -2.29 -13.41
C VAL A 133 -11.24 -0.78 -13.13
N LEU A 134 -10.98 -0.38 -11.89
CA LEU A 134 -10.76 1.02 -11.53
C LEU A 134 -9.27 1.22 -11.23
N ILE A 135 -8.64 2.17 -11.93
CA ILE A 135 -7.26 2.61 -11.67
C ILE A 135 -7.34 3.97 -10.98
N ARG A 136 -6.65 4.11 -9.86
CA ARG A 136 -6.47 5.37 -9.12
C ARG A 136 -4.97 5.64 -9.06
N GLY A 137 -4.49 6.79 -9.50
CA GLY A 137 -3.05 7.07 -9.55
C GLY A 137 -2.69 8.53 -9.30
N THR A 138 -1.47 8.77 -8.80
CA THR A 138 -0.94 10.14 -8.62
C THR A 138 -0.16 10.66 -9.84
N ASP A 139 0.02 9.82 -10.86
CA ASP A 139 0.80 10.11 -12.07
C ASP A 139 0.06 9.55 -13.30
N ASP A 140 -0.38 10.45 -14.18
CA ASP A 140 -1.14 10.12 -15.40
C ASP A 140 -0.34 9.25 -16.38
N LEU A 141 1.00 9.35 -16.39
CA LEU A 141 1.83 8.51 -17.26
C LEU A 141 1.77 7.04 -16.80
N VAL A 142 1.86 6.82 -15.49
CA VAL A 142 1.74 5.47 -14.91
C VAL A 142 0.34 4.92 -15.12
N ILE A 143 -0.71 5.73 -14.94
CA ILE A 143 -2.09 5.33 -15.24
C ILE A 143 -2.22 4.90 -16.71
N GLY A 144 -1.62 5.65 -17.64
CA GLY A 144 -1.58 5.31 -19.06
C GLY A 144 -0.92 3.95 -19.32
N SER A 145 0.25 3.70 -18.74
CA SER A 145 0.96 2.41 -18.88
C SER A 145 0.16 1.24 -18.29
N VAL A 146 -0.48 1.44 -17.13
CA VAL A 146 -1.34 0.43 -16.50
C VAL A 146 -2.57 0.14 -17.37
N ARG A 147 -3.22 1.17 -17.91
CA ARG A 147 -4.34 1.00 -18.85
C ARG A 147 -3.90 0.18 -20.06
N ASP A 148 -2.77 0.53 -20.67
CA ASP A 148 -2.29 -0.15 -21.88
C ASP A 148 -2.03 -1.63 -21.59
N LEU A 149 -1.44 -1.96 -20.44
CA LEU A 149 -1.29 -3.34 -19.96
C LEU A 149 -2.64 -4.04 -19.80
N ILE A 150 -3.60 -3.45 -19.08
CA ILE A 150 -4.92 -4.05 -18.84
C ILE A 150 -5.68 -4.29 -20.14
N THR A 151 -5.65 -3.33 -21.08
CA THR A 151 -6.34 -3.47 -22.36
C THR A 151 -5.71 -4.51 -23.28
N GLY A 152 -4.45 -4.90 -23.05
CA GLY A 152 -3.82 -6.03 -23.71
C GLY A 152 -4.29 -7.41 -23.21
N PHE A 153 -5.00 -7.47 -22.08
CA PHE A 153 -5.60 -8.68 -21.50
C PHE A 153 -7.08 -8.86 -21.84
N ALA A 154 -7.74 -7.85 -22.40
CA ALA A 154 -9.17 -7.83 -22.70
C ALA A 154 -9.51 -8.48 -24.06
#